data_AF-A0A2G5DXE6-F1
#
_entry.id   AF-A0A2G5DXE6-F1
#
_cell.length_a   1.000
_cell.length_b   1.000
_cell.length_c   1.000
_cell.angle_alpha   90.00
_cell.angle_beta   90.00
_cell.angle_gamma   90.00
#
_symmetry.space_group_name_H-M   'P 1'
#
loop_
_entity.id
_entity.type
_entity.pdbx_description
1 polymer ?
#
loop_
_entity_poly.entity_id
_entity_poly.type
_entity_poly.pdbx_seq_one_letter_code
_entity_poly.pdbx_strand_id
1 'polypeptide(L)'
;MVYDGKDIEHLLNQATSIARKIEELGCRSVIQKHKDVEELRLHEEKLQGLCHKIRHIQCESVLKRKELPVAFVSFKSRCGAAISSQSQQHENPLLWTTEVAPEPRDVVWNNLAIPYHYLPLYRIGVFLAASVFTIFFAIPVTAVQGIVRFEKLKKWFPPAMAIQFIPGVSSIVTGYLPSAILSLFIYIVPFAMLALGMLQGYVSRSKREIKACNMVFYFLVGNVFFLSLLSGSLIDQIGQSFTHPKDFPSRLASAVSSQADFFMTYILTDGLSGFSLEIVQFGLLTWDFIRVHTFGRGRNKNPYLFSLPYYRVIPSVSLSILIGMVYVVIAPLLLPFLIVYFLLGYVVYINQIQDVYDIVYETGGLYWPYIHHYIIVAMALMQITMIGLFGLKSKPSASISTVPLVLLTLVFNEYCKMRFLPTFFNYSIQTAVENDKNDEMNGLTEVKSEAAINAYLPPCLQPLRFAFNESSSTEPLFNSSSTSP
;
A
#
# COMPACT_ATOMS: atom_id res chain seq x y z
N MET A 1 8.43 -10.79 25.58
CA MET A 1 9.34 -9.65 25.33
C MET A 1 9.83 -9.70 23.89
N VAL A 2 10.09 -8.53 23.28
CA VAL A 2 10.66 -8.44 21.92
C VAL A 2 12.14 -8.09 22.02
N TYR A 3 12.96 -8.65 21.13
CA TYR A 3 14.41 -8.44 21.11
C TYR A 3 14.84 -7.78 19.79
N ASP A 4 15.91 -6.99 19.83
CA ASP A 4 16.50 -6.44 18.61
C ASP A 4 17.17 -7.58 17.81
N GLY A 5 16.51 -7.98 16.73
CA GLY A 5 16.87 -9.15 15.94
C GLY A 5 17.48 -8.83 14.58
N LYS A 6 17.84 -7.57 14.28
CA LYS A 6 18.31 -7.17 12.92
C LYS A 6 19.47 -8.01 12.41
N ASP A 7 20.45 -8.28 13.27
CA ASP A 7 21.61 -9.10 12.93
C ASP A 7 21.21 -10.56 12.68
N ILE A 8 20.24 -11.08 13.43
CA ILE A 8 19.72 -12.44 13.30
C ILE A 8 18.89 -12.58 12.02
N GLU A 9 18.06 -11.59 11.68
CA GLU A 9 17.22 -11.64 10.49
C GLU A 9 18.05 -11.65 9.20
N HIS A 10 19.15 -10.87 9.15
CA HIS A 10 20.10 -10.93 8.05
C HIS A 10 20.72 -12.34 7.91
N LEU A 11 21.16 -12.93 9.03
CA LEU A 11 21.69 -14.30 9.04
C LEU A 11 20.63 -15.34 8.66
N LEU A 12 19.38 -15.16 9.09
CA LEU A 12 18.27 -16.06 8.78
C LEU A 12 17.91 -15.99 7.29
N ASN A 13 17.94 -14.81 6.69
CA ASN A 13 17.77 -14.62 5.25
C ASN A 13 18.90 -15.28 4.44
N GLN A 14 20.15 -15.16 4.91
CA GLN A 14 21.29 -15.85 4.31
C GLN A 14 21.15 -17.38 4.43
N ALA A 15 20.80 -17.89 5.62
CA ALA A 15 20.56 -19.32 5.86
C ALA A 15 19.43 -19.85 4.95
N THR A 16 18.33 -19.12 4.83
CA THR A 16 17.21 -19.47 3.94
C THR A 16 17.64 -19.48 2.47
N SER A 17 18.48 -18.53 2.05
CA SER A 17 19.02 -18.52 0.69
C SER A 17 19.96 -19.71 0.42
N ILE A 18 20.77 -20.13 1.40
CA ILE A 18 21.68 -21.26 1.28
C ILE A 18 20.90 -22.58 1.31
N ALA A 19 19.94 -22.73 2.21
CA ALA A 19 19.05 -23.89 2.26
C ALA A 19 18.32 -24.10 0.93
N ARG A 20 17.83 -23.00 0.32
CA ARG A 20 17.22 -23.05 -1.02
C ARG A 20 18.22 -23.51 -2.09
N LYS A 21 19.49 -23.07 -2.03
CA LYS A 21 20.55 -23.54 -2.94
C LYS A 21 20.88 -25.02 -2.74
N ILE A 22 20.87 -25.52 -1.50
CA ILE A 22 21.07 -26.94 -1.20
C ILE A 22 19.94 -27.78 -1.80
N GLU A 23 18.70 -27.35 -1.65
CA GLU A 23 17.53 -28.00 -2.27
C GLU A 23 17.64 -28.00 -3.81
N GLU A 24 18.10 -26.90 -4.41
CA GLU A 24 18.35 -26.77 -5.85
C GLU A 24 19.47 -27.71 -6.36
N LEU A 25 20.59 -27.79 -5.64
CA LEU A 25 21.71 -28.66 -5.98
C LEU A 25 21.38 -30.14 -5.72
N GLY A 26 20.59 -30.45 -4.70
CA GLY A 26 20.12 -31.79 -4.37
C GLY A 26 19.33 -32.40 -5.52
N CYS A 27 18.36 -31.65 -6.07
CA CYS A 27 17.59 -32.05 -7.25
C CYS A 27 18.45 -32.27 -8.52
N ARG A 28 19.59 -31.56 -8.66
CA ARG A 28 20.52 -31.73 -9.81
C ARG A 28 21.48 -32.91 -9.64
N SER A 29 21.94 -33.17 -8.42
CA SER A 29 22.88 -34.26 -8.11
C SER A 29 22.33 -35.67 -8.39
N VAL A 30 21.00 -35.83 -8.43
CA VAL A 30 20.33 -37.07 -8.87
C VAL A 30 20.61 -37.39 -10.36
N ILE A 31 21.07 -36.40 -11.14
CA ILE A 31 21.24 -36.48 -12.61
C ILE A 31 22.73 -36.46 -13.04
N GLN A 32 23.68 -35.94 -12.25
CA GLN A 32 25.10 -35.79 -12.65
C GLN A 32 26.16 -35.92 -11.52
N LYS A 33 27.42 -36.13 -11.96
CA LYS A 33 28.66 -36.62 -11.29
C LYS A 33 29.08 -35.98 -9.94
N HIS A 34 29.99 -36.71 -9.26
CA HIS A 34 30.80 -36.46 -8.04
C HIS A 34 31.19 -35.01 -7.66
N LYS A 35 31.25 -34.05 -8.61
CA LYS A 35 31.63 -32.65 -8.35
C LYS A 35 30.49 -31.86 -7.69
N ASP A 36 29.24 -32.20 -8.02
CA ASP A 36 28.04 -31.58 -7.45
C ASP A 36 27.82 -32.01 -5.99
N VAL A 37 28.31 -33.20 -5.62
CA VAL A 37 28.27 -33.73 -4.25
C VAL A 37 29.20 -32.95 -3.33
N GLU A 38 30.38 -32.54 -3.80
CA GLU A 38 31.32 -31.76 -2.99
C GLU A 38 30.82 -30.33 -2.76
N GLU A 39 30.21 -29.71 -3.77
CA GLU A 39 29.60 -28.39 -3.65
C GLU A 39 28.37 -28.38 -2.72
N LEU A 40 27.58 -29.47 -2.73
CA LEU A 40 26.50 -29.70 -1.78
C LEU A 40 27.02 -29.73 -0.33
N ARG A 41 28.03 -30.56 -0.05
CA ARG A 41 28.62 -30.66 1.30
C ARG A 41 29.15 -29.32 1.80
N LEU A 42 29.79 -28.53 0.93
CA LEU A 42 30.25 -27.19 1.28
C LEU A 42 29.10 -26.24 1.67
N HIS A 43 27.95 -26.34 0.99
CA HIS A 43 26.78 -25.52 1.32
C HIS A 43 26.08 -26.00 2.59
N GLU A 44 26.02 -27.32 2.83
CA GLU A 44 25.52 -27.91 4.07
C GLU A 44 26.36 -27.47 5.28
N GLU A 45 27.70 -27.53 5.17
CA GLU A 45 28.62 -27.05 6.21
C GLU A 45 28.45 -25.55 6.49
N LYS A 46 28.32 -24.74 5.43
CA LYS A 46 28.01 -23.30 5.58
C LYS A 46 26.68 -23.08 6.29
N LEU A 47 25.64 -23.83 5.92
CA LEU A 47 24.33 -23.74 6.55
C LEU A 47 24.40 -24.14 8.03
N GLN A 48 25.10 -25.22 8.36
CA GLN A 48 25.30 -25.67 9.73
C GLN A 48 26.09 -24.64 10.55
N GLY A 49 27.14 -24.05 9.99
CA GLY A 49 27.90 -22.95 10.61
C GLY A 49 27.04 -21.71 10.86
N LEU A 50 26.16 -21.35 9.91
CA LEU A 50 25.17 -20.28 10.09
C LEU A 50 24.14 -20.62 11.18
N CYS A 51 23.60 -21.84 11.19
CA CYS A 51 22.66 -22.30 12.22
C CYS A 51 23.28 -22.25 13.63
N HIS A 52 24.53 -22.70 13.77
CA HIS A 52 25.26 -22.62 15.04
C HIS A 52 25.48 -21.16 15.46
N LYS A 53 25.85 -20.28 14.53
CA LYS A 53 25.99 -18.85 14.80
C LYS A 53 24.67 -18.21 15.21
N ILE A 54 23.55 -18.57 14.56
CA ILE A 54 22.21 -18.10 14.92
C ILE A 54 21.85 -18.57 16.33
N ARG A 55 22.00 -19.86 16.65
CA ARG A 55 21.73 -20.42 17.99
C ARG A 55 22.58 -19.72 19.07
N HIS A 56 23.86 -19.50 18.79
CA HIS A 56 24.75 -18.78 19.70
C HIS A 56 24.26 -17.34 19.97
N ILE A 57 23.93 -16.58 18.92
CA ILE A 57 23.43 -15.20 19.06
C ILE A 57 22.06 -15.18 19.76
N GLN A 58 21.19 -16.15 19.48
CA GLN A 58 19.92 -16.33 20.20
C GLN A 58 20.16 -16.50 21.70
N CYS A 59 20.98 -17.46 22.10
CA CYS A 59 21.33 -17.67 23.52
C CYS A 59 21.96 -16.41 24.14
N GLU A 60 22.90 -15.78 23.45
CA GLU A 60 23.56 -14.56 23.93
C GLU A 60 22.57 -13.40 24.10
N SER A 61 21.62 -13.23 23.17
CA SER A 61 20.62 -12.16 23.23
C SER A 61 19.66 -12.31 24.41
N VAL A 62 19.24 -13.55 24.71
CA VAL A 62 18.41 -13.89 25.86
C VAL A 62 19.19 -13.68 27.17
N LEU A 63 20.44 -14.13 27.21
CA LEU A 63 21.32 -13.98 28.38
C LEU A 63 21.67 -12.50 28.67
N LYS A 64 21.90 -11.69 27.62
CA LYS A 64 22.27 -10.26 27.75
C LYS A 64 21.07 -9.32 27.96
N ARG A 65 19.83 -9.83 28.03
CA ARG A 65 18.60 -9.04 28.21
C ARG A 65 18.54 -7.80 27.30
N LYS A 66 18.85 -7.96 26.01
CA LYS A 66 18.66 -6.90 25.00
C LYS A 66 17.17 -6.75 24.64
N GLU A 67 16.35 -6.53 25.64
CA GLU A 67 14.91 -6.40 25.53
C GLU A 67 14.57 -5.00 24.99
N LEU A 68 13.71 -4.96 23.97
CA LEU A 68 13.11 -3.71 23.51
C LEU A 68 12.03 -3.28 24.51
N PRO A 69 11.75 -1.98 24.67
CA PRO A 69 10.67 -1.47 25.51
C PRO A 69 9.28 -1.68 24.87
N VAL A 70 9.07 -2.88 24.32
CA VAL A 70 7.86 -3.31 23.61
C VAL A 70 7.59 -4.77 23.97
N ALA A 71 6.33 -5.07 24.29
CA ALA A 71 5.88 -6.41 24.59
C ALA A 71 4.50 -6.69 23.98
N PHE A 72 4.29 -7.93 23.57
CA PHE A 72 2.96 -8.45 23.29
C PHE A 72 2.38 -9.02 24.58
N VAL A 73 1.16 -8.60 24.92
CA VAL A 73 0.46 -9.02 26.13
C VAL A 73 -0.79 -9.78 25.69
N SER A 74 -0.87 -11.05 26.09
CA SER A 74 -2.02 -11.91 25.82
C SER A 74 -2.89 -12.02 27.07
N PHE A 75 -4.21 -12.08 26.86
CA PHE A 75 -5.21 -12.19 27.93
C PHE A 75 -5.98 -13.49 27.79
N LYS A 76 -6.50 -14.01 28.90
CA LYS A 76 -7.35 -15.21 28.89
C LYS A 76 -8.70 -14.98 28.21
N SER A 77 -9.20 -13.74 28.21
CA SER A 77 -10.47 -13.34 27.59
C SER A 77 -10.26 -12.21 26.59
N ARG A 78 -11.06 -12.19 25.51
CA ARG A 78 -11.06 -11.09 24.53
C ARG A 78 -11.56 -9.80 25.16
N CYS A 79 -12.50 -9.91 26.09
CA CYS A 79 -12.98 -8.76 26.86
C CYS A 79 -11.83 -8.06 27.59
N GLY A 80 -10.97 -8.82 28.28
CA GLY A 80 -9.79 -8.27 28.96
C GLY A 80 -8.84 -7.57 28.00
N ALA A 81 -8.52 -8.20 26.86
CA ALA A 81 -7.67 -7.60 25.83
C ALA A 81 -8.26 -6.31 25.23
N ALA A 82 -9.57 -6.29 24.99
CA ALA A 82 -10.26 -5.12 24.44
C ALA A 82 -10.25 -3.94 25.42
N ILE A 83 -10.49 -4.18 26.71
CA ILE A 83 -10.44 -3.14 27.75
C ILE A 83 -9.02 -2.58 27.88
N SER A 84 -8.00 -3.45 27.97
CA SER A 84 -6.61 -3.02 28.12
C SER A 84 -6.05 -2.26 26.91
N SER A 85 -6.50 -2.60 25.70
CA SER A 85 -6.06 -1.90 24.47
C SER A 85 -6.75 -0.56 24.24
N GLN A 86 -7.92 -0.32 24.84
CA GLN A 86 -8.70 0.91 24.66
C GLN A 86 -8.57 1.91 25.82
N SER A 87 -7.98 1.49 26.95
CA SER A 87 -7.83 2.33 28.14
C SER A 87 -6.42 2.89 28.30
N GLN A 88 -6.32 4.12 28.81
CA GLN A 88 -5.05 4.73 29.19
C GLN A 88 -4.55 4.06 30.48
N GLN A 89 -3.35 3.48 30.43
CA GLN A 89 -2.78 2.72 31.55
C GLN A 89 -2.01 3.58 32.56
N HIS A 90 -1.51 4.74 32.16
CA HIS A 90 -0.61 5.57 32.95
C HIS A 90 -0.92 7.06 32.78
N GLU A 91 -0.63 7.89 33.78
CA GLU A 91 -0.91 9.34 33.75
C GLU A 91 -0.19 10.05 32.59
N ASN A 92 1.08 9.71 32.36
CA ASN A 92 1.83 10.16 31.19
C ASN A 92 1.39 9.37 29.94
N PRO A 93 0.83 10.04 28.90
CA PRO A 93 0.30 9.38 27.70
C PRO A 93 1.38 8.78 26.78
N LEU A 94 2.66 9.11 26.99
CA LEU A 94 3.79 8.58 26.22
C LEU A 94 4.38 7.30 26.83
N LEU A 95 3.93 6.92 28.03
CA LEU A 95 4.37 5.70 28.72
C LEU A 95 3.24 4.68 28.70
N TRP A 96 3.59 3.39 28.57
CA TRP A 96 2.63 2.28 28.56
C TRP A 96 1.49 2.46 27.55
N THR A 97 1.81 2.98 26.36
CA THR A 97 0.85 3.09 25.26
C THR A 97 0.44 1.69 24.78
N THR A 98 -0.85 1.39 24.87
CA THR A 98 -1.42 0.13 24.40
C THR A 98 -2.10 0.33 23.05
N GLU A 99 -1.91 -0.63 22.15
CA GLU A 99 -2.62 -0.72 20.87
C GLU A 99 -3.08 -2.17 20.68
N VAL A 100 -4.15 -2.39 19.90
CA VAL A 100 -4.53 -3.73 19.47
C VAL A 100 -3.38 -4.31 18.64
N ALA A 101 -2.87 -5.47 19.05
CA ALA A 101 -1.81 -6.16 18.34
C ALA A 101 -2.30 -6.57 16.93
N PRO A 102 -1.57 -6.22 15.86
CA PRO A 102 -1.91 -6.68 14.52
C PRO A 102 -1.67 -8.18 14.41
N GLU A 103 -2.30 -8.83 13.43
CA GLU A 103 -2.09 -10.26 13.16
C GLU A 103 -0.59 -10.59 13.07
N PRO A 104 -0.11 -11.74 13.59
CA PRO A 104 1.31 -12.10 13.57
C PRO A 104 1.99 -11.98 12.20
N ARG A 105 1.26 -12.23 11.10
CA ARG A 105 1.75 -12.09 9.72
C ARG A 105 1.87 -10.64 9.24
N ASP A 106 1.07 -9.75 9.82
CA ASP A 106 1.03 -8.32 9.54
C ASP A 106 2.08 -7.52 10.33
N VAL A 107 2.66 -8.11 11.39
CA VAL A 107 3.70 -7.47 12.21
C VAL A 107 4.98 -7.20 11.41
N VAL A 108 5.48 -5.96 11.49
CA VAL A 108 6.79 -5.55 10.98
C VAL A 108 7.79 -5.46 12.13
N TRP A 109 8.45 -6.58 12.41
CA TRP A 109 9.36 -6.73 13.55
C TRP A 109 10.48 -5.67 13.61
N ASN A 110 11.05 -5.31 12.46
CA ASN A 110 12.12 -4.29 12.38
C ASN A 110 11.70 -2.90 12.86
N ASN A 111 10.41 -2.57 12.74
CA ASN A 111 9.89 -1.27 13.14
C ASN A 111 9.60 -1.20 14.65
N LEU A 112 9.51 -2.35 15.34
CA LEU A 112 9.34 -2.40 16.80
C LEU A 112 10.58 -1.90 17.56
N ALA A 113 11.75 -1.93 16.93
CA ALA A 113 13.00 -1.43 17.52
C ALA A 113 13.11 0.11 17.49
N ILE A 114 12.20 0.81 16.79
CA ILE A 114 12.23 2.27 16.68
C ILE A 114 11.66 2.88 17.97
N PRO A 115 12.41 3.76 18.68
CA PRO A 115 11.88 4.38 19.90
C PRO A 115 10.69 5.30 19.59
N TYR A 116 9.66 5.23 20.43
CA TYR A 116 8.39 5.93 20.22
C TYR A 116 8.54 7.45 20.03
N HIS A 117 9.48 8.08 20.73
CA HIS A 117 9.74 9.53 20.65
C HIS A 117 10.21 10.01 19.27
N TYR A 118 10.81 9.16 18.44
CA TYR A 118 11.26 9.53 17.10
C TYR A 118 10.18 9.37 16.03
N LEU A 119 9.13 8.57 16.29
CA LEU A 119 8.08 8.29 15.30
C LEU A 119 7.40 9.56 14.74
N PRO A 120 7.07 10.60 15.54
CA PRO A 120 6.49 11.83 15.00
C PRO A 120 7.41 12.53 13.98
N LEU A 121 8.72 12.55 14.23
CA LEU A 121 9.69 13.17 13.33
C LEU A 121 9.78 12.42 11.99
N TYR A 122 9.83 11.08 12.02
CA TYR A 122 9.78 10.26 10.80
C TYR A 122 8.48 10.49 10.01
N ARG A 123 7.33 10.56 10.69
CA ARG A 123 6.03 10.78 10.05
C ARG A 123 5.94 12.16 9.39
N ILE A 124 6.41 13.21 10.06
CA ILE A 124 6.46 14.57 9.50
C ILE A 124 7.44 14.63 8.33
N GLY A 125 8.62 14.02 8.47
CA GLY A 125 9.62 13.95 7.41
C GLY A 125 9.08 13.28 6.14
N VAL A 126 8.37 12.16 6.28
CA VAL A 126 7.75 11.46 5.14
C VAL A 126 6.59 12.25 4.55
N PHE A 127 5.76 12.91 5.37
CA PHE A 127 4.71 13.80 4.87
C PHE A 127 5.31 14.93 4.02
N LEU A 128 6.36 15.61 4.51
CA LEU A 128 7.05 16.66 3.77
C LEU A 128 7.69 16.12 2.50
N ALA A 129 8.39 14.98 2.56
CA ALA A 129 8.99 14.34 1.40
C ALA A 129 7.96 14.01 0.31
N ALA A 130 6.78 13.53 0.70
CA ALA A 130 5.71 13.22 -0.23
C ALA A 130 5.06 14.47 -0.84
N SER A 131 4.87 15.53 -0.05
CA SER A 131 4.40 16.82 -0.56
C SER A 131 5.40 17.41 -1.56
N VAL A 132 6.69 17.39 -1.22
CA VAL A 132 7.79 17.81 -2.09
C VAL A 132 7.78 16.98 -3.38
N PHE A 133 7.75 15.65 -3.27
CA PHE A 133 7.65 14.75 -4.42
C PHE A 133 6.45 15.08 -5.31
N THR A 134 5.28 15.34 -4.72
CA THR A 134 4.05 15.71 -5.45
C THR A 134 4.23 16.99 -6.26
N ILE A 135 4.88 18.01 -5.70
CA ILE A 135 5.14 19.29 -6.37
C ILE A 135 6.20 19.12 -7.46
N PHE A 136 7.31 18.44 -7.16
CA PHE A 136 8.39 18.19 -8.12
C PHE A 136 7.91 17.35 -9.31
N PHE A 137 6.92 16.47 -9.11
CA PHE A 137 6.34 15.66 -10.18
C PHE A 137 5.56 16.49 -11.21
N ALA A 138 5.17 17.73 -10.91
CA ALA A 138 4.60 18.64 -11.91
C ALA A 138 5.61 18.97 -13.02
N ILE A 139 6.91 18.95 -12.73
CA ILE A 139 7.98 19.28 -13.69
C ILE A 139 8.05 18.25 -14.84
N PRO A 140 8.21 16.93 -14.61
CA PRO A 140 8.22 15.96 -15.71
C PRO A 140 6.89 15.95 -16.47
N VAL A 141 5.75 16.14 -15.80
CA VAL A 141 4.43 16.23 -16.46
C VAL A 141 4.38 17.42 -17.41
N THR A 142 4.76 18.61 -16.95
CA THR A 142 4.77 19.83 -17.78
C THR A 142 5.83 19.77 -18.88
N ALA A 143 7.00 19.17 -18.61
CA ALA A 143 8.03 18.95 -19.61
C ALA A 143 7.54 18.03 -20.74
N VAL A 144 6.89 16.92 -20.40
CA VAL A 144 6.29 16.00 -21.39
C VAL A 144 5.18 16.69 -22.18
N GLN A 145 4.27 17.42 -21.52
CA GLN A 145 3.24 18.20 -22.20
C GLN A 145 3.84 19.29 -23.11
N GLY A 146 4.98 19.88 -22.71
CA GLY A 146 5.78 20.78 -23.52
C GLY A 146 6.37 20.12 -24.76
N ILE A 147 6.84 18.87 -24.65
CA ILE A 147 7.35 18.06 -25.78
C ILE A 147 6.23 17.76 -26.79
N VAL A 148 5.02 17.44 -26.33
CA VAL A 148 3.85 17.23 -27.22
C VAL A 148 3.48 18.53 -27.96
N ARG A 149 3.60 19.68 -27.30
CA ARG A 149 3.44 21.01 -27.94
C ARG A 149 4.65 21.42 -28.78
N PHE A 150 5.77 20.68 -28.72
CA PHE A 150 7.04 21.00 -29.36
C PHE A 150 7.01 20.85 -30.88
N GLU A 151 5.98 20.24 -31.47
CA GLU A 151 5.70 20.39 -32.90
C GLU A 151 5.46 21.86 -33.30
N LYS A 152 5.01 22.71 -32.36
CA LYS A 152 4.94 24.18 -32.55
C LYS A 152 6.25 24.91 -32.24
N LEU A 153 7.18 24.28 -31.50
CA LEU A 153 8.50 24.80 -31.14
C LEU A 153 9.63 24.38 -32.11
N LYS A 154 9.26 23.68 -33.20
CA LYS A 154 10.14 23.30 -34.34
C LYS A 154 10.95 24.47 -34.93
N LYS A 155 10.52 25.71 -34.69
CA LYS A 155 11.16 26.93 -35.15
C LYS A 155 12.41 27.36 -34.36
N TRP A 156 12.67 26.78 -33.18
CA TRP A 156 13.65 27.34 -32.22
C TRP A 156 14.78 26.38 -31.80
N PHE A 157 14.79 25.10 -32.22
CA PHE A 157 15.80 24.10 -31.80
C PHE A 157 16.40 23.28 -32.97
N PRO A 158 17.61 23.61 -33.47
CA PRO A 158 18.23 22.99 -34.65
C PRO A 158 18.52 21.47 -34.59
N PRO A 159 18.88 20.85 -33.44
CA PRO A 159 19.16 19.40 -33.38
C PRO A 159 17.95 18.49 -33.67
N ALA A 160 16.72 18.99 -33.53
CA ALA A 160 15.49 18.21 -33.78
C ALA A 160 15.23 17.94 -35.28
N MET A 161 15.85 18.69 -36.18
CA MET A 161 15.75 18.44 -37.63
C MET A 161 16.50 17.18 -38.09
N ALA A 162 17.47 16.66 -37.30
CA ALA A 162 18.21 15.44 -37.66
C ALA A 162 17.33 14.17 -37.61
N ILE A 163 16.29 14.16 -36.76
CA ILE A 163 15.36 13.02 -36.61
C ILE A 163 14.33 12.97 -37.75
N GLN A 164 14.22 14.03 -38.55
CA GLN A 164 13.26 14.16 -39.64
C GLN A 164 13.61 13.37 -40.91
N PHE A 165 14.83 12.83 -41.01
CA PHE A 165 15.31 12.11 -42.20
C PHE A 165 14.79 10.67 -42.33
N ILE A 166 14.07 10.14 -41.32
CA ILE A 166 13.50 8.79 -41.37
C ILE A 166 11.96 8.87 -41.29
N PRO A 167 11.23 8.64 -42.40
CA PRO A 167 9.77 8.64 -42.39
C PRO A 167 9.24 7.56 -41.43
N GLY A 168 8.30 7.93 -40.55
CA GLY A 168 7.71 7.04 -39.52
C GLY A 168 8.29 7.21 -38.11
N VAL A 169 9.61 7.43 -37.98
CA VAL A 169 10.25 7.62 -36.66
C VAL A 169 9.84 8.95 -36.02
N SER A 170 9.70 10.01 -36.81
CA SER A 170 9.27 11.32 -36.30
C SER A 170 7.91 11.26 -35.61
N SER A 171 6.92 10.55 -36.16
CA SER A 171 5.56 10.47 -35.59
C SER A 171 5.50 9.62 -34.32
N ILE A 172 6.33 8.58 -34.22
CA ILE A 172 6.47 7.74 -33.02
C ILE A 172 7.14 8.55 -31.89
N VAL A 173 8.19 9.30 -32.22
CA VAL A 173 8.96 10.09 -31.26
C VAL A 173 8.21 11.33 -30.80
N THR A 174 7.41 12.00 -31.65
CA THR A 174 6.65 13.20 -31.24
C THR A 174 5.29 12.89 -30.60
N GLY A 175 4.64 11.77 -30.96
CA GLY A 175 3.32 11.42 -30.45
C GLY A 175 3.30 10.38 -29.32
N TYR A 176 3.98 9.24 -29.51
CA TYR A 176 3.85 8.09 -28.60
C TYR A 176 4.85 8.14 -27.44
N LEU A 177 6.10 8.51 -27.72
CA LEU A 177 7.17 8.55 -26.73
C LEU A 177 6.85 9.44 -25.51
N PRO A 178 6.31 10.66 -25.65
CA PRO A 178 5.96 11.49 -24.50
C PRO A 178 4.85 10.85 -23.64
N SER A 179 3.84 10.26 -24.28
CA SER A 179 2.74 9.57 -23.59
C SER A 179 3.22 8.33 -22.82
N ALA A 180 4.10 7.53 -23.44
CA ALA A 180 4.72 6.36 -22.80
C ALA A 180 5.57 6.75 -21.58
N ILE A 181 6.39 7.80 -21.71
CA ILE A 181 7.23 8.32 -20.61
C ILE A 181 6.35 8.79 -19.44
N LEU A 182 5.28 9.53 -19.71
CA LEU A 182 4.36 9.99 -18.67
C LEU A 182 3.67 8.83 -17.97
N SER A 183 3.19 7.86 -18.73
CA SER A 183 2.51 6.67 -18.21
C SER A 183 3.45 5.86 -17.31
N LEU A 184 4.72 5.72 -17.71
CA LEU A 184 5.75 5.08 -16.89
C LEU A 184 6.01 5.85 -15.59
N PHE A 185 6.12 7.17 -15.64
CA PHE A 185 6.32 7.97 -14.44
C PHE A 185 5.14 7.85 -13.47
N ILE A 186 3.89 7.92 -13.95
CA ILE A 186 2.69 7.75 -13.12
C ILE A 186 2.64 6.35 -12.51
N TYR A 187 3.01 5.32 -13.28
CA TYR A 187 3.07 3.94 -12.80
C TYR A 187 4.07 3.74 -11.65
N ILE A 188 5.18 4.49 -11.61
CA ILE A 188 6.19 4.40 -10.55
C ILE A 188 5.70 5.01 -9.22
N VAL A 189 4.74 5.95 -9.26
CA VAL A 189 4.34 6.73 -8.07
C VAL A 189 3.83 5.88 -6.92
N PRO A 190 2.89 4.92 -7.11
CA PRO A 190 2.43 4.08 -6.01
C PRO A 190 3.56 3.33 -5.31
N PHE A 191 4.56 2.87 -6.06
CA PHE A 191 5.73 2.20 -5.50
C PHE A 191 6.64 3.16 -4.73
N ALA A 192 6.84 4.38 -5.25
CA ALA A 192 7.60 5.42 -4.55
C ALA A 192 6.93 5.82 -3.22
N MET A 193 5.60 6.00 -3.21
CA MET A 193 4.84 6.31 -2.00
C MET A 193 4.86 5.17 -0.99
N LEU A 194 4.82 3.91 -1.46
CA LEU A 194 4.99 2.75 -0.59
C LEU A 194 6.39 2.73 0.04
N ALA A 195 7.44 3.00 -0.73
CA ALA A 195 8.82 3.07 -0.23
C ALA A 195 8.97 4.18 0.83
N LEU A 196 8.41 5.36 0.59
CA LEU A 196 8.33 6.42 1.60
C LEU A 196 7.54 5.96 2.85
N GLY A 197 6.46 5.21 2.67
CA GLY A 197 5.68 4.61 3.75
C GLY A 197 6.49 3.64 4.63
N MET A 198 7.47 2.93 4.06
CA MET A 198 8.35 2.03 4.82
C MET A 198 9.20 2.79 5.85
N LEU A 199 9.56 4.05 5.57
CA LEU A 199 10.38 4.89 6.44
C LEU A 199 9.61 5.45 7.65
N GLN A 200 8.28 5.34 7.69
CA GLN A 200 7.45 5.92 8.77
C GLN A 200 7.47 5.11 10.08
N GLY A 201 8.01 3.89 10.08
CA GLY A 201 8.11 3.06 11.28
C GLY A 201 6.76 2.50 11.76
N TYR A 202 5.82 2.22 10.86
CA TYR A 202 4.56 1.56 11.26
C TYR A 202 4.80 0.11 11.72
N VAL A 203 4.14 -0.27 12.81
CA VAL A 203 4.24 -1.61 13.41
C VAL A 203 3.61 -2.70 12.54
N SER A 204 2.66 -2.35 11.67
CA SER A 204 1.97 -3.31 10.80
C SER A 204 2.05 -2.94 9.31
N ARG A 205 2.05 -3.95 8.45
CA ARG A 205 2.11 -3.80 6.98
C ARG A 205 0.82 -3.17 6.46
N SER A 206 -0.34 -3.57 6.99
CA SER A 206 -1.65 -3.01 6.63
C SER A 206 -1.74 -1.50 6.91
N LYS A 207 -1.35 -1.05 8.11
CA LYS A 207 -1.30 0.39 8.46
C LYS A 207 -0.38 1.17 7.51
N ARG A 208 0.78 0.60 7.15
CA ARG A 208 1.72 1.18 6.19
C ARG A 208 1.10 1.32 4.79
N GLU A 209 0.43 0.30 4.29
CA GLU A 209 -0.20 0.30 2.96
C GLU A 209 -1.39 1.25 2.89
N ILE A 210 -2.21 1.32 3.95
CA ILE A 210 -3.28 2.32 4.09
C ILE A 210 -2.71 3.74 4.02
N LYS A 211 -1.57 3.99 4.67
CA LYS A 211 -0.92 5.30 4.60
C LYS A 211 -0.39 5.61 3.21
N ALA A 212 0.23 4.65 2.54
CA ALA A 212 0.67 4.78 1.15
C ALA A 212 -0.52 5.06 0.22
N CYS A 213 -1.63 4.35 0.39
CA CYS A 213 -2.91 4.58 -0.31
C CYS A 213 -3.36 6.04 -0.20
N ASN A 214 -3.39 6.61 1.02
CA ASN A 214 -3.72 8.02 1.21
C ASN A 214 -2.77 8.97 0.46
N MET A 215 -1.47 8.71 0.52
CA MET A 215 -0.47 9.55 -0.15
C MET A 215 -0.63 9.50 -1.68
N VAL A 216 -0.89 8.32 -2.24
CA VAL A 216 -1.17 8.14 -3.68
C VAL A 216 -2.46 8.84 -4.08
N PHE A 217 -3.53 8.74 -3.28
CA PHE A 217 -4.80 9.42 -3.58
C PHE A 217 -4.61 10.94 -3.71
N TYR A 218 -4.00 11.58 -2.71
CA TYR A 218 -3.75 13.02 -2.77
C TYR A 218 -2.79 13.41 -3.89
N PHE A 219 -1.80 12.57 -4.19
CA PHE A 219 -0.93 12.77 -5.34
C PHE A 219 -1.71 12.76 -6.65
N LEU A 220 -2.60 11.78 -6.86
CA LEU A 220 -3.42 11.66 -8.07
C LEU A 220 -4.40 12.84 -8.20
N VAL A 221 -5.02 13.25 -7.09
CA VAL A 221 -5.88 14.44 -7.08
C VAL A 221 -5.09 15.70 -7.45
N GLY A 222 -3.90 15.90 -6.89
CA GLY A 222 -3.04 17.05 -7.24
C GLY A 222 -2.55 17.02 -8.69
N ASN A 223 -1.95 15.90 -9.12
CA ASN A 223 -1.24 15.81 -10.39
C ASN A 223 -2.12 15.38 -11.57
N VAL A 224 -3.03 14.42 -11.40
CA VAL A 224 -3.86 13.94 -12.51
C VAL A 224 -5.11 14.80 -12.64
N PHE A 225 -5.77 15.15 -11.53
CA PHE A 225 -6.96 15.98 -11.58
C PHE A 225 -6.60 17.48 -11.70
N PHE A 226 -6.01 18.10 -10.66
CA PHE A 226 -5.81 19.55 -10.66
C PHE A 226 -4.81 20.06 -11.71
N LEU A 227 -3.65 19.42 -11.92
CA LEU A 227 -2.72 19.89 -12.96
C LEU A 227 -3.29 19.76 -14.37
N SER A 228 -4.08 18.72 -14.67
CA SER A 228 -4.72 18.58 -15.99
C SER A 228 -5.74 19.70 -16.24
N LEU A 229 -6.44 20.15 -15.20
CA LEU A 229 -7.31 21.32 -15.28
C LEU A 229 -6.52 22.61 -15.55
N LEU A 230 -5.36 22.77 -14.91
CA LEU A 230 -4.48 23.94 -15.08
C LEU A 230 -3.70 23.94 -16.41
N SER A 231 -3.50 22.77 -17.04
CA SER A 231 -2.77 22.64 -18.31
C SER A 231 -3.50 23.26 -19.52
N GLY A 232 -4.83 23.39 -19.43
CA GLY A 232 -5.68 24.01 -20.45
C GLY A 232 -5.67 25.54 -20.43
N SER A 233 -5.58 26.15 -19.25
CA SER A 233 -5.53 27.59 -19.02
C SER A 233 -4.22 27.94 -18.33
N LEU A 234 -3.22 28.26 -19.17
CA LEU A 234 -1.85 28.70 -18.88
C LEU A 234 -1.50 29.02 -17.41
N ILE A 235 -0.30 28.60 -17.02
CA ILE A 235 0.50 28.95 -15.83
C ILE A 235 0.30 30.40 -15.34
N ASP A 236 -0.08 31.33 -16.23
CA ASP A 236 -0.51 32.70 -15.93
C ASP A 236 -1.67 32.81 -14.91
N GLN A 237 -2.57 31.81 -14.83
CA GLN A 237 -3.66 31.81 -13.86
C GLN A 237 -3.21 31.45 -12.43
N ILE A 238 -2.13 30.70 -12.26
CA ILE A 238 -1.58 30.34 -10.94
C ILE A 238 -1.12 31.60 -10.21
N GLY A 239 -0.46 32.53 -10.91
CA GLY A 239 -0.02 33.81 -10.35
C GLY A 239 -1.18 34.72 -9.92
N GLN A 240 -2.33 34.65 -10.61
CA GLN A 240 -3.50 35.49 -10.31
C GLN A 240 -4.50 34.85 -9.34
N SER A 241 -4.49 33.52 -9.19
CA SER A 241 -5.43 32.81 -8.31
C SER A 241 -5.12 32.99 -6.82
N PHE A 242 -3.88 33.31 -6.46
CA PHE A 242 -3.51 33.69 -5.10
C PHE A 242 -3.93 35.13 -4.75
N THR A 243 -4.17 35.99 -5.75
CA THR A 243 -4.46 37.41 -5.56
C THR A 243 -5.95 37.67 -5.30
N HIS A 244 -6.86 36.83 -5.81
CA HIS A 244 -8.32 36.95 -5.62
C HIS A 244 -8.98 35.59 -5.32
N PRO A 245 -9.06 35.15 -4.05
CA PRO A 245 -9.63 33.84 -3.68
C PRO A 245 -11.14 33.71 -3.95
N LYS A 246 -11.85 34.82 -4.14
CA LYS A 246 -13.30 34.82 -4.44
C LYS A 246 -13.64 34.21 -5.79
N ASP A 247 -12.71 34.21 -6.75
CA ASP A 247 -12.95 33.72 -8.11
C ASP A 247 -12.59 32.24 -8.28
N PHE A 248 -12.04 31.59 -7.26
CA PHE A 248 -11.57 30.20 -7.34
C PHE A 248 -12.64 29.22 -7.81
N PRO A 249 -13.88 29.20 -7.26
CA PRO A 249 -14.92 28.29 -7.73
C PRO A 249 -15.26 28.48 -9.21
N SER A 250 -15.39 29.72 -9.66
CA SER A 250 -15.73 30.05 -11.05
C SER A 250 -14.60 29.66 -12.01
N ARG A 251 -13.34 29.89 -11.65
CA ARG A 251 -12.18 29.44 -12.44
C ARG A 251 -12.13 27.92 -12.53
N LEU A 252 -12.32 27.23 -11.40
CA LEU A 252 -12.36 25.78 -11.34
C LEU A 252 -13.47 25.22 -12.25
N ALA A 253 -14.68 25.76 -12.17
CA ALA A 253 -15.80 25.32 -13.01
C ALA A 253 -15.55 25.52 -14.51
N SER A 254 -14.91 26.62 -14.90
CA SER A 254 -14.52 26.88 -16.29
C SER A 254 -13.48 25.86 -16.77
N ALA A 255 -12.42 25.65 -15.98
CA ALA A 255 -11.37 24.69 -16.31
C ALA A 255 -11.91 23.25 -16.41
N VAL A 256 -12.73 22.82 -15.45
CA VAL A 256 -13.38 21.51 -15.47
C VAL A 256 -14.28 21.36 -16.70
N SER A 257 -15.10 22.36 -17.02
CA SER A 257 -15.95 22.29 -18.21
C SER A 257 -15.14 22.17 -19.51
N SER A 258 -13.97 22.81 -19.59
CA SER A 258 -13.11 22.75 -20.77
C SER A 258 -12.39 21.40 -20.96
N GLN A 259 -12.20 20.63 -19.89
CA GLN A 259 -11.42 19.38 -19.91
C GLN A 259 -12.29 18.12 -19.89
N ALA A 260 -13.60 18.23 -20.12
CA ALA A 260 -14.52 17.09 -20.08
C ALA A 260 -14.09 15.95 -21.03
N ASP A 261 -13.72 16.28 -22.27
CA ASP A 261 -13.30 15.30 -23.29
C ASP A 261 -12.02 14.55 -22.90
N PHE A 262 -11.09 15.25 -22.23
CA PHE A 262 -9.87 14.64 -21.70
C PHE A 262 -10.20 13.58 -20.64
N PHE A 263 -11.03 13.92 -19.65
CA PHE A 263 -11.38 12.98 -18.59
C PHE A 263 -12.30 11.84 -19.06
N MET A 264 -13.16 12.08 -20.05
CA MET A 264 -13.90 11.01 -20.72
C MET A 264 -12.94 10.01 -21.38
N THR A 265 -11.95 10.50 -22.13
CA THR A 265 -10.94 9.66 -22.78
C THR A 265 -10.05 8.95 -21.75
N TYR A 266 -9.70 9.62 -20.64
CA TYR A 266 -8.95 9.04 -19.53
C TYR A 266 -9.69 7.84 -18.92
N ILE A 267 -10.97 8.00 -18.53
CA ILE A 267 -11.76 6.90 -17.94
C ILE A 267 -11.91 5.75 -18.93
N LEU A 268 -12.15 6.04 -20.22
CA LEU A 268 -12.28 5.01 -21.23
C LEU A 268 -10.97 4.24 -21.44
N THR A 269 -9.84 4.95 -21.48
CA THR A 269 -8.51 4.35 -21.67
C THR A 269 -8.10 3.53 -20.46
N ASP A 270 -8.26 4.08 -19.26
CA ASP A 270 -7.95 3.39 -18.00
C ASP A 270 -8.85 2.17 -17.81
N GLY A 271 -10.14 2.28 -18.12
CA GLY A 271 -11.08 1.15 -18.07
C GLY A 271 -10.72 0.06 -19.07
N LEU A 272 -10.70 0.38 -20.37
CA LEU A 272 -10.47 -0.64 -21.40
C LEU A 272 -9.05 -1.20 -21.35
N SER A 273 -8.04 -0.33 -21.31
CA SER A 273 -6.64 -0.77 -21.37
C SER A 273 -6.13 -1.22 -20.01
N GLY A 274 -6.47 -0.50 -18.93
CA GLY A 274 -6.03 -0.83 -17.58
C GLY A 274 -6.59 -2.18 -17.11
N PHE A 275 -7.89 -2.42 -17.25
CA PHE A 275 -8.47 -3.73 -16.89
C PHE A 275 -8.00 -4.86 -17.82
N SER A 276 -7.73 -4.58 -19.10
CA SER A 276 -7.13 -5.57 -20.01
C SER A 276 -5.70 -5.95 -19.61
N LEU A 277 -4.90 -4.99 -19.12
CA LEU A 277 -3.55 -5.27 -18.61
C LEU A 277 -3.59 -6.00 -17.27
N GLU A 278 -4.58 -5.68 -16.43
CA GLU A 278 -4.81 -6.33 -15.15
C GLU A 278 -5.25 -7.79 -15.32
N ILE A 279 -6.15 -8.10 -16.27
CA ILE A 279 -6.61 -9.48 -16.51
C ILE A 279 -5.48 -10.39 -17.05
N VAL A 280 -4.63 -9.84 -17.93
CA VAL A 280 -3.44 -10.53 -18.44
C VAL A 280 -2.35 -10.65 -17.37
N GLN A 281 -2.47 -9.88 -16.29
CA GLN A 281 -1.45 -9.74 -15.24
C GLN A 281 -0.07 -9.44 -15.82
N PHE A 282 0.01 -8.45 -16.69
CA PHE A 282 1.22 -8.17 -17.47
C PHE A 282 2.49 -8.07 -16.59
N GLY A 283 2.37 -7.50 -15.39
CA GLY A 283 3.47 -7.41 -14.43
C GLY A 283 3.94 -8.77 -13.90
N LEU A 284 3.02 -9.65 -13.48
CA LEU A 284 3.36 -10.99 -12.97
C LEU A 284 3.91 -11.86 -14.10
N LEU A 285 3.28 -11.82 -15.28
CA LEU A 285 3.72 -12.61 -16.43
C LEU A 285 5.12 -12.22 -16.89
N THR A 286 5.41 -10.91 -16.94
CA THR A 286 6.75 -10.42 -17.31
C THR A 286 7.79 -10.81 -16.26
N TRP A 287 7.45 -10.72 -14.97
CA TRP A 287 8.35 -11.14 -13.89
C TRP A 287 8.63 -12.64 -13.94
N ASP A 288 7.61 -13.46 -14.16
CA ASP A 288 7.77 -14.91 -14.28
C ASP A 288 8.58 -15.27 -15.53
N PHE A 289 8.31 -14.63 -16.66
CA PHE A 289 9.10 -14.80 -17.89
C PHE A 289 10.57 -14.47 -17.67
N ILE A 290 10.87 -13.31 -17.06
CA ILE A 290 12.24 -12.93 -16.71
C ILE A 290 12.87 -13.99 -15.80
N ARG A 291 12.14 -14.41 -14.76
CA ARG A 291 12.62 -15.40 -13.78
C ARG A 291 12.95 -16.74 -14.45
N VAL A 292 12.10 -17.24 -15.33
CA VAL A 292 12.32 -18.49 -16.06
C VAL A 292 13.58 -18.40 -16.94
N HIS A 293 13.82 -17.25 -17.56
CA HIS A 293 14.98 -17.06 -18.46
C HIS A 293 16.29 -16.75 -17.73
N THR A 294 16.26 -16.07 -16.58
CA THR A 294 17.48 -15.70 -15.82
C THR A 294 17.84 -16.66 -14.69
N PHE A 295 16.87 -17.26 -13.99
CA PHE A 295 17.13 -18.04 -12.76
C PHE A 295 17.11 -19.56 -12.94
N GLY A 296 17.10 -20.05 -14.19
CA GLY A 296 17.25 -21.47 -14.52
C GLY A 296 15.97 -22.32 -14.34
N ARG A 297 15.75 -23.24 -15.28
CA ARG A 297 14.73 -24.31 -15.20
C ARG A 297 15.04 -25.20 -13.98
N GLY A 298 14.26 -25.10 -12.92
CA GLY A 298 14.40 -25.97 -11.74
C GLY A 298 14.02 -25.34 -10.40
N ARG A 299 13.76 -24.02 -10.36
CA ARG A 299 13.37 -23.34 -9.13
C ARG A 299 11.97 -23.76 -8.69
N ASN A 300 11.83 -24.10 -7.41
CA ASN A 300 10.63 -24.63 -6.74
C ASN A 300 9.32 -24.01 -7.25
N LYS A 301 8.31 -24.86 -7.56
CA LYS A 301 6.99 -24.53 -8.13
C LYS A 301 6.07 -23.79 -7.15
N ASN A 302 6.58 -23.14 -6.12
CA ASN A 302 5.73 -22.31 -5.29
C ASN A 302 5.43 -21.04 -6.08
N PRO A 303 4.18 -20.84 -6.52
CA PRO A 303 3.81 -19.61 -7.19
C PRO A 303 4.13 -18.46 -6.23
N TYR A 304 4.81 -17.44 -6.73
CA TYR A 304 5.04 -16.22 -5.96
C TYR A 304 3.69 -15.50 -5.92
N LEU A 305 2.85 -15.84 -4.95
CA LEU A 305 1.51 -15.29 -4.83
C LEU A 305 1.64 -13.82 -4.44
N PHE A 306 1.12 -12.94 -5.29
CA PHE A 306 1.13 -11.50 -5.08
C PHE A 306 -0.12 -11.12 -4.29
N SER A 307 0.00 -10.23 -3.32
CA SER A 307 -1.17 -9.64 -2.66
C SER A 307 -1.76 -8.55 -3.55
N LEU A 308 -3.08 -8.39 -3.54
CA LEU A 308 -3.74 -7.31 -4.26
C LEU A 308 -3.11 -5.96 -3.84
N PRO A 309 -2.58 -5.14 -4.78
CA PRO A 309 -1.91 -3.89 -4.43
C PRO A 309 -2.93 -2.80 -4.08
N TYR A 310 -3.50 -2.87 -2.87
CA TYR A 310 -4.52 -1.96 -2.35
C TYR A 310 -4.11 -0.48 -2.48
N TYR A 311 -2.84 -0.17 -2.21
CA TYR A 311 -2.26 1.17 -2.30
C TYR A 311 -2.25 1.77 -3.73
N ARG A 312 -2.44 0.96 -4.77
CA ARG A 312 -2.57 1.39 -6.17
C ARG A 312 -4.02 1.40 -6.63
N VAL A 313 -4.74 0.30 -6.36
CA VAL A 313 -6.11 0.09 -6.87
C VAL A 313 -7.10 1.05 -6.21
N ILE A 314 -7.09 1.16 -4.88
CA ILE A 314 -8.07 1.99 -4.15
C ILE A 314 -7.97 3.46 -4.57
N PRO A 315 -6.77 4.09 -4.62
CA PRO A 315 -6.65 5.49 -5.07
C PRO A 315 -7.08 5.72 -6.51
N SER A 316 -6.78 4.79 -7.42
CA SER A 316 -7.18 4.92 -8.83
C SER A 316 -8.70 4.90 -8.99
N VAL A 317 -9.36 3.91 -8.38
CA VAL A 317 -10.83 3.81 -8.39
C VAL A 317 -11.46 5.04 -7.72
N SER A 318 -10.89 5.51 -6.61
CA SER A 318 -11.37 6.70 -5.89
C SER A 318 -11.20 7.99 -6.71
N LEU A 319 -10.16 8.09 -7.53
CA LEU A 319 -9.99 9.18 -8.49
C LEU A 319 -11.09 9.13 -9.56
N SER A 320 -11.41 7.96 -10.10
CA SER A 320 -12.51 7.80 -11.07
C SER A 320 -13.87 8.18 -10.47
N ILE A 321 -14.12 7.85 -9.19
CA ILE A 321 -15.30 8.33 -8.45
C ILE A 321 -15.27 9.86 -8.35
N LEU A 322 -14.13 10.45 -7.99
CA LEU A 322 -13.99 11.91 -7.86
C LEU A 322 -14.28 12.63 -9.19
N ILE A 323 -13.72 12.15 -10.29
CA ILE A 323 -13.98 12.66 -11.64
C ILE A 323 -15.48 12.52 -11.95
N GLY A 324 -16.06 11.33 -11.75
CA GLY A 324 -17.48 11.08 -11.95
C GLY A 324 -18.39 12.06 -11.22
N MET A 325 -18.15 12.25 -9.92
CA MET A 325 -18.92 13.16 -9.07
C MET A 325 -18.82 14.60 -9.55
N VAL A 326 -17.63 15.08 -9.91
CA VAL A 326 -17.45 16.45 -10.41
C VAL A 326 -18.17 16.64 -11.76
N TYR A 327 -18.11 15.66 -12.67
CA TYR A 327 -18.67 15.77 -14.02
C TYR A 327 -20.16 15.44 -14.12
N VAL A 328 -20.79 14.83 -13.11
CA VAL A 328 -22.26 14.61 -13.04
C VAL A 328 -23.06 15.85 -13.43
N VAL A 329 -22.65 17.02 -12.94
CA VAL A 329 -23.38 18.28 -13.15
C VAL A 329 -22.97 18.98 -14.46
N ILE A 330 -21.73 18.78 -14.90
CA ILE A 330 -21.13 19.51 -16.02
C ILE A 330 -21.33 18.77 -17.34
N ALA A 331 -20.98 17.48 -17.38
CA ALA A 331 -20.99 16.63 -18.57
C ALA A 331 -21.59 15.26 -18.21
N PRO A 332 -22.92 15.14 -18.11
CA PRO A 332 -23.58 13.91 -17.68
C PRO A 332 -23.34 12.74 -18.65
N LEU A 333 -22.90 13.00 -19.89
CA LEU A 333 -22.52 11.97 -20.85
C LEU A 333 -21.34 11.10 -20.37
N LEU A 334 -20.53 11.58 -19.40
CA LEU A 334 -19.44 10.81 -18.78
C LEU A 334 -19.98 9.65 -17.92
N LEU A 335 -21.19 9.76 -17.36
CA LEU A 335 -21.75 8.77 -16.43
C LEU A 335 -21.95 7.37 -17.02
N PRO A 336 -22.55 7.18 -18.21
CA PRO A 336 -22.62 5.87 -18.84
C PRO A 336 -21.26 5.18 -18.99
N PHE A 337 -20.22 5.93 -19.41
CA PHE A 337 -18.86 5.38 -19.52
C PHE A 337 -18.30 4.97 -18.16
N LEU A 338 -18.56 5.76 -17.12
CA LEU A 338 -18.14 5.45 -15.76
C LEU A 338 -18.86 4.21 -15.19
N ILE A 339 -20.14 4.02 -15.51
CA ILE A 339 -20.89 2.81 -15.13
C ILE A 339 -20.26 1.58 -15.79
N VAL A 340 -19.97 1.64 -17.09
CA VAL A 340 -19.28 0.56 -17.81
C VAL A 340 -17.90 0.29 -17.20
N TYR A 341 -17.15 1.34 -16.82
CA TYR A 341 -15.88 1.21 -16.11
C TYR A 341 -16.04 0.41 -14.81
N PHE A 342 -17.01 0.73 -13.95
CA PHE A 342 -17.21 0.00 -12.69
C PHE A 342 -17.69 -1.44 -12.91
N LEU A 343 -18.53 -1.68 -13.93
CA LEU A 343 -18.98 -3.04 -14.27
C LEU A 343 -17.82 -3.92 -14.75
N LEU A 344 -16.97 -3.40 -15.64
CA LEU A 344 -15.77 -4.09 -16.09
C LEU A 344 -14.80 -4.35 -14.93
N GLY A 345 -14.55 -3.33 -14.11
CA GLY A 345 -13.69 -3.47 -12.94
C GLY A 345 -14.22 -4.51 -11.95
N TYR A 346 -15.53 -4.55 -11.71
CA TYR A 346 -16.15 -5.56 -10.84
C TYR A 346 -15.89 -6.98 -11.34
N VAL A 347 -16.16 -7.25 -12.63
CA VAL A 347 -15.95 -8.58 -13.23
C VAL A 347 -14.48 -8.98 -13.18
N VAL A 348 -13.57 -8.07 -13.53
CA VAL A 348 -12.13 -8.36 -13.55
C VAL A 348 -11.60 -8.62 -12.14
N TYR A 349 -11.88 -7.75 -11.17
CA TYR A 349 -11.34 -7.92 -9.83
C TYR A 349 -11.95 -9.11 -9.08
N ILE A 350 -13.23 -9.45 -9.30
CA ILE A 350 -13.80 -10.70 -8.76
C ILE A 350 -13.02 -11.91 -9.26
N ASN A 351 -12.77 -12.00 -10.57
CA ASN A 351 -12.01 -13.10 -11.15
C ASN A 351 -10.59 -13.17 -10.58
N GLN A 352 -9.92 -12.02 -10.48
CA GLN A 352 -8.55 -11.96 -9.99
C GLN A 352 -8.41 -12.28 -8.50
N ILE A 353 -9.37 -11.84 -7.67
CA ILE A 353 -9.39 -12.15 -6.24
C ILE A 353 -9.65 -13.64 -6.01
N GLN A 354 -10.48 -14.28 -6.84
CA GLN A 354 -10.78 -15.70 -6.72
C GLN A 354 -9.64 -16.61 -7.19
N ASP A 355 -9.01 -16.28 -8.33
CA ASP A 355 -8.11 -17.21 -9.02
C ASP A 355 -6.62 -16.91 -8.83
N VAL A 356 -6.23 -15.67 -8.46
CA VAL A 356 -4.81 -15.29 -8.47
C VAL A 356 -4.30 -14.61 -7.21
N TYR A 357 -5.05 -13.69 -6.61
CA TYR A 357 -4.57 -12.93 -5.46
C TYR A 357 -4.66 -13.74 -4.17
N ASP A 358 -3.57 -13.74 -3.39
CA ASP A 358 -3.53 -14.36 -2.07
C ASP A 358 -3.67 -13.32 -0.96
N ILE A 359 -4.33 -13.73 0.11
CA ILE A 359 -4.60 -12.89 1.27
C ILE A 359 -3.44 -13.05 2.25
N VAL A 360 -2.50 -12.11 2.17
CA VAL A 360 -1.28 -12.13 3.01
C VAL A 360 -1.58 -11.74 4.46
N TYR A 361 -2.56 -10.85 4.67
CA TYR A 361 -2.97 -10.36 5.97
C TYR A 361 -4.43 -9.89 5.93
N GLU A 362 -5.14 -10.00 7.04
CA GLU A 362 -6.54 -9.58 7.14
C GLU A 362 -6.67 -8.19 7.76
N THR A 363 -7.37 -7.26 7.10
CA THR A 363 -7.54 -5.88 7.62
C THR A 363 -8.86 -5.62 8.31
N GLY A 364 -9.84 -6.53 8.22
CA GLY A 364 -11.16 -6.36 8.86
C GLY A 364 -11.92 -5.11 8.40
N GLY A 365 -11.66 -4.60 7.19
CA GLY A 365 -12.35 -3.42 6.65
C GLY A 365 -11.76 -2.06 7.03
N LEU A 366 -10.54 -2.00 7.58
CA LEU A 366 -9.87 -0.75 7.97
C LEU A 366 -9.66 0.27 6.84
N TYR A 367 -9.78 -0.14 5.57
CA TYR A 367 -9.74 0.77 4.42
C TYR A 367 -11.01 1.62 4.27
N TRP A 368 -12.16 1.17 4.80
CA TRP A 368 -13.46 1.81 4.56
C TRP A 368 -13.54 3.27 5.04
N PRO A 369 -13.07 3.65 6.24
CA PRO A 369 -13.07 5.05 6.67
C PRO A 369 -12.31 5.98 5.72
N TYR A 370 -11.24 5.49 5.10
CA TYR A 370 -10.44 6.25 4.14
C TYR A 370 -11.17 6.39 2.81
N ILE A 371 -11.80 5.32 2.31
CA ILE A 371 -12.64 5.36 1.11
C ILE A 371 -13.81 6.33 1.30
N HIS A 372 -14.49 6.25 2.45
CA HIS A 372 -15.55 7.19 2.80
C HIS A 372 -15.04 8.64 2.75
N HIS A 373 -13.89 8.91 3.35
CA HIS A 373 -13.27 10.23 3.31
C HIS A 373 -12.96 10.69 1.86
N TYR A 374 -12.48 9.82 0.98
CA TYR A 374 -12.27 10.16 -0.44
C TYR A 374 -13.58 10.54 -1.15
N ILE A 375 -14.68 9.85 -0.85
CA ILE A 375 -16.02 10.17 -1.37
C ILE A 375 -16.51 11.51 -0.83
N ILE A 376 -16.32 11.81 0.46
CA ILE A 376 -16.63 13.14 1.03
C ILE A 376 -15.83 14.23 0.31
N VAL A 377 -14.52 14.02 0.06
CA VAL A 377 -13.68 14.96 -0.70
C VAL A 377 -14.21 15.16 -2.12
N ALA A 378 -14.60 14.08 -2.81
CA ALA A 378 -15.22 14.15 -4.14
C ALA A 378 -16.54 14.95 -4.13
N MET A 379 -17.41 14.72 -3.15
CA MET A 379 -18.66 15.46 -2.99
C MET A 379 -18.43 16.95 -2.71
N ALA A 380 -17.49 17.28 -1.82
CA ALA A 380 -17.13 18.66 -1.52
C ALA A 380 -16.62 19.36 -2.79
N LEU A 381 -15.76 18.69 -3.57
CA LEU A 381 -15.22 19.23 -4.81
C LEU A 381 -16.30 19.42 -5.88
N MET A 382 -17.23 18.48 -6.02
CA MET A 382 -18.41 18.61 -6.88
C MET A 382 -19.23 19.85 -6.52
N GLN A 383 -19.53 20.05 -5.24
CA GLN A 383 -20.35 21.18 -4.77
C GLN A 383 -19.63 22.53 -4.95
N ILE A 384 -18.32 22.59 -4.69
CA ILE A 384 -17.49 23.79 -4.96
C ILE A 384 -17.52 24.11 -6.47
N THR A 385 -17.37 23.10 -7.32
CA THR A 385 -17.42 23.28 -8.77
C THR A 385 -18.82 23.71 -9.23
N MET A 386 -19.88 23.19 -8.61
CA MET A 386 -21.27 23.57 -8.90
C MET A 386 -21.58 25.03 -8.53
N ILE A 387 -21.08 25.51 -7.38
CA ILE A 387 -21.12 26.94 -7.00
C ILE A 387 -20.47 27.79 -8.10
N GLY A 388 -19.27 27.38 -8.53
CA GLY A 388 -18.56 28.02 -9.63
C GLY A 388 -19.34 28.08 -10.94
N LEU A 389 -19.96 26.96 -11.33
CA LEU A 389 -20.71 26.83 -12.57
C LEU A 389 -21.96 27.72 -12.59
N PHE A 390 -22.72 27.78 -11.49
CA PHE A 390 -23.89 28.66 -11.39
C PHE A 390 -23.51 30.13 -11.33
N GLY A 391 -22.37 30.45 -10.70
CA GLY A 391 -21.77 31.79 -10.75
C GLY A 391 -21.45 32.22 -12.18
N LEU A 392 -20.80 31.34 -12.97
CA LEU A 392 -20.49 31.60 -14.38
C LEU A 392 -21.74 31.78 -15.24
N LYS A 393 -22.81 31.02 -14.98
CA LYS A 393 -24.09 31.13 -15.70
C LYS A 393 -24.96 32.31 -15.25
N SER A 394 -24.42 33.24 -14.45
CA SER A 394 -25.14 34.40 -13.91
C SER A 394 -26.44 34.05 -13.17
N LYS A 395 -26.47 32.90 -12.48
CA LYS A 395 -27.60 32.45 -11.64
C LYS A 395 -27.22 32.47 -10.16
N PRO A 396 -27.10 33.65 -9.52
CA PRO A 396 -26.60 33.78 -8.15
C PRO A 396 -27.52 33.08 -7.13
N SER A 397 -28.83 33.06 -7.36
CA SER A 397 -29.79 32.35 -6.49
C SER A 397 -29.46 30.85 -6.36
N ALA A 398 -29.16 30.17 -7.47
CA ALA A 398 -28.78 28.75 -7.46
C ALA A 398 -27.42 28.51 -6.78
N SER A 399 -26.46 29.42 -6.98
CA SER A 399 -25.15 29.37 -6.33
C SER A 399 -25.27 29.48 -4.80
N ILE A 400 -26.08 30.44 -4.31
CA ILE A 400 -26.29 30.65 -2.87
C ILE A 400 -27.02 29.44 -2.27
N SER A 401 -27.99 28.88 -3.00
CA SER A 401 -28.71 27.66 -2.56
C SER A 401 -27.81 26.43 -2.42
N THR A 402 -26.63 26.41 -3.05
CA THR A 402 -25.68 25.29 -2.96
C THR A 402 -24.77 25.37 -1.72
N VAL A 403 -24.58 26.55 -1.14
CA VAL A 403 -23.71 26.73 0.04
C VAL A 403 -24.18 25.92 1.27
N PRO A 404 -25.48 25.88 1.62
CA PRO A 404 -25.98 25.01 2.69
C PRO A 404 -25.67 23.53 2.47
N LEU A 405 -25.59 23.06 1.21
CA LEU A 405 -25.30 21.67 0.87
C LEU A 405 -23.86 21.27 1.24
N VAL A 406 -22.91 22.20 1.06
CA VAL A 406 -21.52 22.01 1.50
C VAL A 406 -21.45 21.88 3.01
N LEU A 407 -22.11 22.78 3.73
CA LEU A 407 -22.16 22.74 5.19
C LEU A 407 -22.80 21.44 5.69
N LEU A 408 -23.91 21.01 5.09
CA LEU A 408 -24.58 19.76 5.43
C LEU A 408 -23.67 18.55 5.21
N THR A 409 -22.89 18.54 4.13
CA THR A 409 -21.94 17.44 3.83
C THR A 409 -20.82 17.38 4.84
N LEU A 410 -20.30 18.54 5.29
CA LEU A 410 -19.27 18.61 6.33
C LEU A 410 -19.82 18.18 7.70
N VAL A 411 -21.03 18.64 8.06
CA VAL A 411 -21.70 18.24 9.30
C VAL A 411 -22.00 16.73 9.29
N PHE A 412 -22.45 16.19 8.16
CA PHE A 412 -22.65 14.75 7.99
C PHE A 412 -21.35 13.96 8.15
N ASN A 413 -20.24 14.42 7.56
CA ASN A 413 -18.94 13.79 7.73
C ASN A 413 -18.49 13.79 9.20
N GLU A 414 -18.63 14.92 9.90
CA GLU A 414 -18.30 14.98 11.33
C GLU A 414 -19.22 14.09 12.18
N TYR A 415 -20.53 14.03 11.86
CA TYR A 415 -21.44 13.07 12.48
C TYR A 415 -20.98 11.63 12.25
N CYS A 416 -20.61 11.27 11.02
CA CYS A 416 -20.13 9.94 10.69
C CYS A 416 -18.82 9.60 11.39
N LYS A 417 -17.89 10.55 11.49
CA LYS A 417 -16.65 10.37 12.25
C LYS A 417 -16.92 10.15 13.72
N MET A 418 -17.76 10.96 14.34
CA MET A 418 -18.07 10.82 15.76
C MET A 418 -18.83 9.52 16.06
N ARG A 419 -19.74 9.09 15.15
CA ARG A 419 -20.63 7.94 15.40
C ARG A 419 -20.04 6.60 14.98
N PHE A 420 -19.42 6.51 13.80
CA PHE A 420 -19.04 5.23 13.18
C PHE A 420 -17.54 4.97 13.13
N LEU A 421 -16.69 6.00 13.11
CA LEU A 421 -15.23 5.81 13.08
C LEU A 421 -14.70 4.96 14.25
N PRO A 422 -15.18 5.14 15.50
CA PRO A 422 -14.70 4.33 16.62
C PRO A 422 -14.92 2.83 16.40
N THR A 423 -15.97 2.42 15.68
CA THR A 423 -16.29 1.00 15.42
C THR A 423 -15.23 0.29 14.58
N PHE A 424 -14.44 1.02 13.78
CA PHE A 424 -13.38 0.43 12.96
C PHE A 424 -12.08 0.21 13.73
N PHE A 425 -11.85 0.98 14.81
CA PHE A 425 -10.60 0.93 15.58
C PHE A 425 -10.77 0.26 16.95
N ASN A 426 -11.99 0.23 17.49
CA ASN A 426 -12.29 -0.32 18.79
C ASN A 426 -13.15 -1.59 18.64
N TYR A 427 -12.71 -2.66 19.29
CA TYR A 427 -13.46 -3.91 19.34
C TYR A 427 -14.59 -3.85 20.38
N SER A 428 -15.80 -4.25 19.99
CA SER A 428 -16.98 -4.22 20.85
C SER A 428 -16.86 -5.19 22.03
N ILE A 429 -17.04 -4.70 23.25
CA ILE A 429 -17.01 -5.52 24.47
C ILE A 429 -18.13 -6.56 24.47
N GLN A 430 -19.33 -6.22 24.00
CA GLN A 430 -20.44 -7.16 23.93
C GLN A 430 -20.10 -8.36 23.05
N THR A 431 -19.58 -8.09 21.84
CA THR A 431 -19.14 -9.13 20.89
C THR A 431 -17.95 -9.92 21.44
N ALA A 432 -17.06 -9.28 22.20
CA ALA A 432 -15.97 -9.96 22.89
C ALA A 432 -16.49 -11.01 23.87
N VAL A 433 -17.42 -10.64 24.74
CA VAL A 433 -18.00 -11.52 25.76
C VAL A 433 -18.82 -12.65 25.12
N GLU A 434 -19.58 -12.36 24.06
CA GLU A 434 -20.34 -13.39 23.33
C GLU A 434 -19.43 -14.42 22.67
N ASN A 435 -18.35 -13.97 22.03
CA ASN A 435 -17.36 -14.87 21.43
C ASN A 435 -16.59 -15.68 22.48
N ASP A 436 -16.29 -15.10 23.63
CA ASP A 436 -15.66 -15.82 24.74
C ASP A 436 -16.60 -16.93 25.29
N LYS A 437 -17.90 -16.64 25.47
CA LYS A 437 -18.90 -17.65 25.86
C LYS A 437 -19.05 -18.78 24.85
N ASN A 438 -19.05 -18.44 23.55
CA ASN A 438 -19.11 -19.43 22.48
C ASN A 438 -17.88 -20.34 22.48
N ASP A 439 -16.69 -19.80 22.78
CA ASP A 439 -15.47 -20.60 22.88
C ASP A 439 -15.45 -21.50 24.12
N GLU A 440 -15.98 -21.02 25.25
CA GLU A 440 -16.16 -21.83 26.46
C GLU A 440 -17.12 -23.00 26.21
N MET A 441 -18.25 -22.74 25.55
CA MET A 441 -19.22 -23.78 25.20
C MET A 441 -18.65 -24.84 24.25
N ASN A 442 -17.71 -24.45 23.39
CA ASN A 442 -17.02 -25.35 22.46
C ASN A 442 -15.74 -25.98 23.06
N GLY A 443 -15.36 -25.66 24.31
CA GLY A 443 -14.13 -26.16 24.94
C GLY A 443 -12.83 -25.69 24.28
N LEU A 444 -12.85 -24.55 23.57
CA LEU A 444 -11.72 -24.06 22.76
C LEU A 444 -10.83 -23.05 23.51
N THR A 445 -11.20 -22.64 24.72
CA THR A 445 -10.56 -21.53 25.45
C THR A 445 -9.07 -21.77 25.72
N GLU A 446 -8.70 -22.94 26.22
CA GLU A 446 -7.31 -23.27 26.55
C GLU A 446 -6.44 -23.38 25.30
N VAL A 447 -6.93 -24.09 24.27
CA VAL A 447 -6.25 -24.26 22.98
C VAL A 447 -5.97 -22.90 22.33
N LYS A 448 -6.95 -21.99 22.32
CA LYS A 448 -6.77 -20.64 21.75
C LYS A 448 -5.82 -19.78 22.58
N SER A 449 -5.85 -19.91 23.91
CA SER A 449 -4.92 -19.20 24.79
C SER A 449 -3.47 -19.66 24.56
N GLU A 450 -3.24 -20.96 24.42
CA GLU A 450 -1.91 -21.50 24.13
C GLU A 450 -1.41 -21.10 22.73
N ALA A 451 -2.29 -21.16 21.73
CA ALA A 451 -2.00 -20.67 20.39
C ALA A 451 -1.61 -19.18 20.39
N ALA A 452 -2.29 -18.34 21.20
CA ALA A 452 -2.00 -16.93 21.30
C ALA A 452 -0.62 -16.63 21.94
N ILE A 453 -0.17 -17.47 22.89
CA ILE A 453 1.16 -17.36 23.50
C ILE A 453 2.25 -17.63 22.45
N ASN A 454 2.03 -18.65 21.61
CA ASN A 454 3.00 -19.07 20.60
C ASN A 454 2.92 -18.27 19.28
N ALA A 455 1.87 -17.46 19.09
CA ALA A 455 1.63 -16.74 17.85
C ALA A 455 2.65 -15.61 17.59
N TYR A 456 3.07 -14.89 18.64
CA TYR A 456 3.93 -13.70 18.54
C TYR A 456 5.40 -14.00 18.86
N LEU A 457 5.91 -15.17 18.43
CA LEU A 457 7.35 -15.43 18.49
C LEU A 457 8.08 -14.64 17.39
N PRO A 458 9.05 -13.76 17.77
CA PRO A 458 9.88 -13.07 16.80
C PRO A 458 10.58 -14.08 15.87
N PRO A 459 10.78 -13.77 14.58
CA PRO A 459 11.51 -14.64 13.66
C PRO A 459 12.90 -15.03 14.18
N CYS A 460 13.53 -14.13 14.96
CA CYS A 460 14.82 -14.38 15.57
C CYS A 460 14.81 -15.42 16.70
N LEU A 461 13.66 -15.80 17.25
CA LEU A 461 13.51 -16.82 18.30
C LEU A 461 12.73 -18.06 17.85
N GLN A 462 12.24 -18.06 16.60
CA GLN A 462 11.56 -19.24 16.06
C GLN A 462 12.55 -20.41 15.89
N PRO A 463 12.12 -21.65 16.14
CA PRO A 463 12.93 -22.83 15.86
C PRO A 463 13.36 -22.83 14.40
N LEU A 464 14.66 -23.06 14.16
CA LEU A 464 15.19 -23.18 12.80
C LEU A 464 14.51 -24.36 12.11
N ARG A 465 13.68 -24.07 11.09
CA ARG A 465 12.97 -25.08 10.30
C ARG A 465 13.89 -25.90 9.38
N PHE A 466 15.17 -25.56 9.32
CA PHE A 466 16.20 -26.31 8.60
C PHE A 466 16.61 -27.54 9.41
N ALA A 467 15.67 -28.45 9.65
CA ALA A 467 16.01 -29.73 10.22
C ALA A 467 16.67 -30.57 9.12
N PHE A 468 18.01 -30.65 9.15
CA PHE A 468 18.63 -31.93 8.83
C PHE A 468 18.08 -32.92 9.86
N ASN A 469 17.80 -34.16 9.44
CA ASN A 469 17.58 -35.25 10.37
C ASN A 469 18.84 -35.38 11.25
N GLU A 470 18.88 -34.64 12.36
CA GLU A 470 19.82 -34.88 13.45
C GLU A 470 19.38 -36.21 14.06
N SER A 471 19.97 -37.28 13.56
CA SER A 471 20.04 -38.53 14.28
C SER A 471 20.63 -38.25 15.66
N SER A 472 19.81 -38.47 16.68
CA SER A 472 20.15 -38.65 18.10
C SER A 472 20.80 -37.49 18.87
N SER A 473 20.12 -37.15 19.97
CA SER A 473 20.60 -36.49 21.19
C SER A 473 21.00 -35.01 21.09
N THR A 474 20.05 -34.11 21.28
CA THR A 474 19.97 -33.20 22.45
C THR A 474 18.80 -32.22 22.25
N GLU A 475 17.64 -32.58 22.81
CA GLU A 475 16.57 -31.60 23.03
C GLU A 475 17.01 -30.59 24.10
N PRO A 476 16.79 -29.27 23.92
CA PRO A 476 16.96 -28.33 25.00
C PRO A 476 15.81 -28.48 25.99
N LEU A 477 16.16 -28.88 27.21
CA LEU A 477 15.32 -28.97 28.39
C LEU A 477 14.54 -27.67 28.66
N PHE A 478 13.28 -27.63 28.27
CA PHE A 478 12.24 -26.84 28.94
C PHE A 478 10.96 -27.67 28.98
N ASN A 479 10.97 -28.72 29.82
CA ASN A 479 9.77 -29.29 30.42
C ASN A 479 10.15 -30.16 31.62
N SER A 480 10.21 -29.52 32.78
CA SER A 480 9.95 -30.12 34.10
C SER A 480 8.76 -29.33 34.63
N SER A 481 7.63 -29.84 35.10
CA SER A 481 7.20 -31.15 35.61
C SER A 481 5.72 -30.92 35.95
N SER A 482 4.75 -31.79 35.60
CA SER A 482 4.17 -32.70 36.59
C SER A 482 3.24 -33.75 35.95
N THR A 483 3.69 -35.00 35.97
CA THR A 483 2.91 -36.26 36.06
C THR A 483 2.05 -36.25 37.33
N SER A 484 0.71 -36.38 37.26
CA SER A 484 -0.12 -37.62 37.33
C SER A 484 -0.11 -38.29 38.73
N PRO A 485 -1.10 -39.11 39.15
CA PRO A 485 -2.08 -39.89 38.38
C PRO A 485 -3.48 -39.28 38.29
#